data_AF-A0A1D6NKV8-F1
#
_entry.id   AF-A0A1D6NKV8-F1
#
_cell.length_a   1.000
_cell.length_b   1.000
_cell.length_c   1.000
_cell.angle_alpha   90.00
_cell.angle_beta   90.00
_cell.angle_gamma   90.00
#
_symmetry.space_group_name_H-M   'P 1'
#
loop_
_entity.id
_entity.type
_entity.pdbx_description
1 polymer ?
#
loop_
_entity_poly.entity_id
_entity_poly.type
_entity_poly.pdbx_seq_one_letter_code
_entity_poly.pdbx_strand_id
1 'polypeptide(L)'
;MGAVGAVGVAALGTTGPAAVAGLTAAAIGASVAGGLTAEKGVAKDGLTAADHLGEDFYKVLLQQEPFRSTTVRSIVESYRWSPFVPITLDTSMLTVLLLLSKYRLRNVPVIEPEKPIIRNFITQTGVVKGLQQCKGRDWFDYISALPLSDLGLPFMSIDEVITVNSDDLILEAFKCMKDNKIGGVPVVEGPKRKLVGSVSIRDIRFLLLRPNLFSNFRQLTVIEFMKTLGSTLPDSESNCLVKPPPTCTPDASLGSVIDSIASRITHRIYVVDDDLEVVGVVTLRDVISCFIHEPPGYCDNYLASAMEKLEGKGVRSVEKI
;
A
#
# COMPACT_ATOMS: atom_id res chain seq x y z
N MET A 1 56.23 38.17 -7.44
CA MET A 1 56.00 39.30 -8.36
C MET A 1 54.69 39.04 -9.08
N GLY A 2 53.58 39.64 -8.68
CA GLY A 2 53.17 41.03 -8.96
C GLY A 2 52.10 40.95 -10.06
N ALA A 3 50.80 40.97 -9.74
CA ALA A 3 49.93 42.15 -9.60
C ALA A 3 49.86 42.94 -10.93
N VAL A 4 48.71 43.17 -11.58
CA VAL A 4 47.62 44.14 -11.29
C VAL A 4 46.69 44.02 -12.54
N GLY A 5 45.37 44.22 -12.54
CA GLY A 5 44.46 44.81 -11.58
C GLY A 5 42.99 44.72 -12.02
N ALA A 6 42.14 45.15 -11.09
CA ALA A 6 40.69 45.08 -11.03
C ALA A 6 39.99 46.22 -11.79
N VAL A 7 38.69 46.04 -12.04
CA VAL A 7 37.51 46.89 -11.70
C VAL A 7 36.31 46.18 -12.39
N GLY A 8 35.17 45.78 -11.79
CA GLY A 8 34.56 46.09 -10.51
C GLY A 8 33.27 46.90 -10.72
N VAL A 9 32.09 46.25 -10.84
CA VAL A 9 30.79 46.79 -10.37
C VAL A 9 29.92 45.64 -9.88
N ALA A 10 29.42 45.80 -8.65
CA ALA A 10 28.57 44.88 -7.92
C ALA A 10 27.08 45.16 -8.11
N ALA A 11 26.24 44.13 -8.02
CA ALA A 11 24.91 44.22 -7.43
C ALA A 11 24.44 42.85 -6.91
N LEU A 12 24.39 42.78 -5.58
CA LEU A 12 23.63 41.94 -4.66
C LEU A 12 22.52 41.03 -5.23
N GLY A 13 22.43 39.79 -4.72
CA GLY A 13 21.14 39.08 -4.70
C GLY A 13 21.17 37.56 -4.56
N THR A 14 21.64 37.06 -3.42
CA THR A 14 21.24 35.79 -2.76
C THR A 14 21.30 34.46 -3.54
N THR A 15 22.29 33.69 -3.10
CA THR A 15 22.59 32.27 -3.32
C THR A 15 21.40 31.31 -3.14
N GLY A 16 21.32 30.31 -4.02
CA GLY A 16 20.80 29.00 -3.68
C GLY A 16 21.37 27.92 -4.60
N PRO A 17 22.23 27.02 -4.11
CA PRO A 17 22.46 25.75 -4.75
C PRO A 17 21.85 24.59 -3.95
N ALA A 18 21.40 23.62 -4.73
CA ALA A 18 20.97 22.29 -4.37
C ALA A 18 21.77 21.61 -3.24
N ALA A 19 21.07 20.84 -2.42
CA ALA A 19 21.55 19.56 -1.93
C ALA A 19 20.35 18.71 -1.48
N VAL A 20 20.08 17.65 -2.25
CA VAL A 20 19.28 16.51 -1.83
C VAL A 20 20.03 15.85 -0.67
N ALA A 21 19.51 15.98 0.54
CA ALA A 21 20.02 15.27 1.72
C ALA A 21 18.89 14.43 2.30
N GLY A 22 19.14 13.12 2.39
CA GLY A 22 18.24 12.15 2.99
C GLY A 22 17.91 12.52 4.43
N LEU A 23 16.75 12.06 4.88
CA LEU A 23 16.30 12.14 6.27
C LEU A 23 17.26 11.38 7.19
N THR A 24 18.37 12.01 7.56
CA THR A 24 19.13 11.68 8.75
C THR A 24 18.32 12.12 9.96
N ALA A 25 18.13 11.19 10.90
CA ALA A 25 17.55 11.44 12.21
C ALA A 25 18.28 12.61 12.89
N ALA A 26 17.60 13.75 13.04
CA ALA A 26 18.08 14.84 13.85
C ALA A 26 17.42 14.76 15.23
N ALA A 27 18.22 14.39 16.22
CA ALA A 27 17.93 14.59 17.62
C ALA A 27 17.66 16.07 17.89
N ILE A 28 16.55 16.39 18.56
CA ILE A 28 16.32 17.71 19.15
C ILE A 28 16.28 17.52 20.66
N GLY A 29 17.43 17.81 21.29
CA GLY A 29 17.53 17.97 22.73
C GLY A 29 16.88 19.29 23.14
N ALA A 30 15.90 19.21 24.04
CA ALA A 30 15.44 20.37 24.80
C ALA A 30 16.37 20.56 26.01
N SER A 31 17.05 21.70 26.07
CA SER A 31 17.80 22.13 27.25
C SER A 31 16.82 22.58 28.34
N VAL A 32 16.84 21.94 29.50
CA VAL A 32 16.31 22.51 30.74
C VAL A 32 17.50 22.76 31.68
N ALA A 33 17.61 24.01 32.12
CA ALA A 33 18.65 24.48 33.02
C ALA A 33 18.50 23.90 34.43
N GLY A 34 19.62 23.58 35.07
CA GLY A 34 19.72 23.19 36.48
C GLY A 34 20.51 21.89 36.67
N GLY A 35 21.83 22.00 36.86
CA GLY A 35 22.76 20.88 36.79
C GLY A 35 22.82 19.97 38.01
N LEU A 36 23.19 18.70 37.78
CA LEU A 36 24.43 18.10 38.27
C LEU A 36 24.68 16.79 37.50
N THR A 37 25.82 16.74 36.81
CA THR A 37 26.64 15.56 36.41
C THR A 37 26.00 14.31 35.79
N ALA A 38 26.57 13.97 34.63
CA ALA A 38 26.33 12.81 33.77
C ALA A 38 26.20 11.44 34.45
N GLU A 39 25.26 10.63 33.95
CA GLU A 39 25.56 9.26 33.53
C GLU A 39 24.65 8.83 32.37
N LYS A 40 25.24 8.07 31.44
CA LYS A 40 24.62 7.52 30.22
C LYS A 40 23.44 6.61 30.58
N GLY A 41 22.24 6.91 30.09
CA GLY A 41 21.17 5.91 30.08
C GLY A 41 19.78 6.44 29.86
N VAL A 42 19.44 6.95 28.67
CA VAL A 42 18.04 7.27 28.35
C VAL A 42 17.73 6.87 26.91
N ALA A 43 17.74 5.56 26.66
CA ALA A 43 17.02 4.90 25.57
C ALA A 43 16.26 3.66 26.06
N LYS A 44 16.20 3.46 27.39
CA LYS A 44 15.55 2.31 28.06
C LYS A 44 14.14 2.63 28.55
N ASP A 45 13.81 3.89 28.84
CA ASP A 45 12.55 4.21 29.54
C ASP A 45 11.32 4.19 28.63
N GLY A 46 11.44 4.60 27.37
CA GLY A 46 10.37 4.42 26.37
C GLY A 46 10.20 2.98 25.89
N LEU A 47 11.27 2.16 26.04
CA LEU A 47 11.34 0.78 25.56
C LEU A 47 10.61 -0.18 26.51
N THR A 48 10.79 0.04 27.81
CA THR A 48 10.17 -0.78 28.87
C THR A 48 8.68 -0.44 29.04
N ALA A 49 8.26 0.78 28.70
CA ALA A 49 6.86 1.19 28.80
C ALA A 49 5.96 0.41 27.82
N ALA A 50 6.41 0.17 26.58
CA ALA A 50 5.63 -0.52 25.55
C ALA A 50 5.21 -1.94 25.97
N ASP A 51 6.09 -2.67 26.67
CA ASP A 51 5.85 -4.06 27.05
C ASP A 51 4.74 -4.20 28.11
N HIS A 52 4.46 -3.13 28.87
CA HIS A 52 3.48 -3.10 29.97
C HIS A 52 2.15 -2.41 29.66
N LEU A 53 1.97 -1.87 28.45
CA LEU A 53 1.00 -0.78 28.25
C LEU A 53 -0.46 -1.19 27.97
N GLY A 54 -0.78 -2.46 27.69
CA GLY A 54 -2.18 -2.95 27.65
C GLY A 54 -3.19 -1.97 27.03
N GLU A 55 -4.32 -1.72 27.73
CA GLU A 55 -5.35 -0.73 27.32
C GLU A 55 -4.88 0.74 27.37
N ASP A 56 -3.80 1.05 28.11
CA ASP A 56 -3.22 2.39 28.20
C ASP A 56 -2.33 2.74 26.99
N PHE A 57 -2.05 1.78 26.10
CA PHE A 57 -1.26 1.98 24.90
C PHE A 57 -1.81 3.11 24.01
N TYR A 58 -3.12 3.16 23.78
CA TYR A 58 -3.71 4.20 22.94
C TYR A 58 -3.61 5.59 23.57
N LYS A 59 -3.69 5.69 24.90
CA LYS A 59 -3.48 6.96 25.60
C LYS A 59 -2.04 7.44 25.43
N VAL A 60 -1.07 6.53 25.55
CA VAL A 60 0.35 6.85 25.33
C VAL A 60 0.61 7.18 23.86
N LEU A 61 0.09 6.42 22.91
CA LEU A 61 0.28 6.66 21.48
C LEU A 61 -0.19 8.05 21.07
N LEU A 62 -1.35 8.49 21.55
CA LEU A 62 -1.89 9.83 21.27
C LEU A 62 -1.09 10.97 21.92
N GLN A 63 -0.32 10.68 22.97
CA GLN A 63 0.55 11.65 23.64
C GLN A 63 1.95 11.73 23.02
N GLN A 64 2.34 10.72 22.23
CA GLN A 64 3.65 10.66 21.58
C GLN A 64 3.66 11.35 20.22
N GLU A 65 4.80 11.94 19.87
CA GLU A 65 5.05 12.41 18.51
C GLU A 65 5.37 11.21 17.59
N PRO A 66 4.92 11.20 16.31
CA PRO A 66 4.25 12.30 15.61
C PRO A 66 2.72 12.31 15.75
N PHE A 67 2.11 11.34 16.45
CA PHE A 67 0.64 11.21 16.54
C PHE A 67 -0.04 12.39 17.23
N ARG A 68 0.64 13.03 18.18
CA ARG A 68 0.12 14.19 18.91
C ARG A 68 0.00 15.46 18.04
N SER A 69 1.03 15.78 17.26
CA SER A 69 1.08 17.05 16.52
C SER A 69 0.70 16.96 15.03
N THR A 70 0.74 15.76 14.44
CA THR A 70 0.50 15.61 13.01
C THR A 70 -0.99 15.75 12.71
N THR A 71 -1.33 16.73 11.87
CA THR A 71 -2.71 16.95 11.42
C THR A 71 -2.93 16.33 10.05
N VAL A 72 -4.19 16.11 9.67
CA VAL A 72 -4.53 15.64 8.32
C VAL A 72 -3.96 16.58 7.25
N ARG A 73 -3.96 17.90 7.49
CA ARG A 73 -3.42 18.91 6.56
C ARG A 73 -1.96 18.65 6.22
N SER A 74 -1.10 18.36 7.20
CA SER A 74 0.33 18.12 6.96
C SER A 74 0.61 16.82 6.20
N ILE A 75 -0.28 15.83 6.32
CA ILE A 75 -0.17 14.55 5.61
C ILE A 75 -0.63 14.69 4.16
N VAL A 76 -1.72 15.42 3.90
CA VAL A 76 -2.29 15.57 2.54
C VAL A 76 -1.28 16.20 1.57
N GLU A 77 -0.51 17.19 2.03
CA GLU A 77 0.53 17.83 1.21
C GLU A 77 1.74 16.92 0.96
N SER A 78 2.03 16.02 1.91
CA SER A 78 3.18 15.10 1.87
C SER A 78 2.90 13.82 1.05
N TYR A 79 1.63 13.38 0.99
CA TYR A 79 1.18 12.19 0.26
C TYR A 79 0.78 12.52 -1.20
N ARG A 80 1.71 13.09 -1.97
CA ARG A 80 1.54 13.33 -3.42
C ARG A 80 1.60 12.07 -4.31
N TRP A 81 1.19 10.91 -3.79
CA TRP A 81 1.28 9.66 -4.54
C TRP A 81 0.19 9.47 -5.60
N SER A 82 -0.77 10.39 -5.72
CA SER A 82 -1.62 10.55 -6.91
C SER A 82 -2.37 11.88 -6.81
N PRO A 83 -2.59 12.62 -7.92
CA PRO A 83 -3.60 13.67 -7.92
C PRO A 83 -4.94 13.11 -7.45
N PHE A 84 -5.76 13.93 -6.77
CA PHE A 84 -7.15 13.58 -6.52
C PHE A 84 -7.87 13.56 -7.88
N VAL A 85 -8.17 12.36 -8.39
CA VAL A 85 -8.83 12.17 -9.68
C VAL A 85 -10.26 11.69 -9.45
N PRO A 86 -11.23 12.61 -9.25
CA PRO A 86 -12.63 12.23 -9.13
C PRO A 86 -13.24 11.92 -10.49
N ILE A 87 -14.28 11.11 -10.48
CA ILE A 87 -15.15 10.84 -11.65
C ILE A 87 -16.58 11.28 -11.36
N THR A 88 -17.37 11.46 -12.41
CA THR A 88 -18.81 11.74 -12.30
C THR A 88 -19.62 10.49 -12.63
N LEU A 89 -20.95 10.57 -12.48
CA LEU A 89 -21.86 9.47 -12.82
C LEU A 89 -21.90 9.16 -14.32
N ASP A 90 -21.51 10.12 -15.15
CA ASP A 90 -21.50 10.00 -16.62
C ASP A 90 -20.15 9.48 -17.16
N THR A 91 -19.16 9.29 -16.29
CA THR A 91 -17.84 8.78 -16.68
C THR A 91 -17.95 7.31 -17.10
N SER A 92 -17.34 6.96 -18.23
CA SER A 92 -17.30 5.58 -18.73
C SER A 92 -16.59 4.63 -17.76
N MET A 93 -17.11 3.40 -17.67
CA MET A 93 -16.43 2.32 -16.93
C MET A 93 -15.03 2.04 -17.48
N LEU A 94 -14.76 2.26 -18.78
CA LEU A 94 -13.42 2.11 -19.34
C LEU A 94 -12.41 3.03 -18.63
N THR A 95 -12.78 4.29 -18.35
CA THR A 95 -11.95 5.21 -17.58
C THR A 95 -11.66 4.67 -16.18
N VAL A 96 -12.68 4.12 -15.50
CA VAL A 96 -12.53 3.54 -14.16
C VAL A 96 -11.57 2.35 -14.18
N LEU A 97 -11.72 1.46 -15.16
CA LEU A 97 -10.86 0.30 -15.36
C LEU A 97 -9.40 0.73 -15.61
N LEU A 98 -9.17 1.74 -16.47
CA LEU A 98 -7.83 2.31 -16.75
C LEU A 98 -7.22 2.97 -15.50
N LEU A 99 -8.00 3.76 -14.77
CA LEU A 99 -7.56 4.43 -13.55
C LEU A 99 -7.07 3.43 -12.49
N LEU A 100 -7.80 2.33 -12.31
CA LEU A 100 -7.48 1.28 -11.34
C LEU A 100 -6.34 0.36 -11.78
N SER A 101 -6.18 0.16 -13.09
CA SER A 101 -5.13 -0.67 -13.70
C SER A 101 -3.87 0.12 -14.06
N LYS A 102 -3.86 0.72 -15.26
CA LYS A 102 -2.74 1.43 -15.86
C LYS A 102 -2.23 2.57 -14.98
N TYR A 103 -3.13 3.40 -14.44
CA TYR A 103 -2.77 4.53 -13.57
C TYR A 103 -2.63 4.16 -12.09
N ARG A 104 -2.77 2.87 -11.77
CA ARG A 104 -2.43 2.29 -10.47
C ARG A 104 -3.19 2.88 -9.28
N LEU A 105 -4.35 3.51 -9.49
CA LEU A 105 -5.21 3.97 -8.39
C LEU A 105 -5.76 2.77 -7.63
N ARG A 106 -5.84 2.90 -6.30
CA ARG A 106 -6.42 1.85 -5.44
C ARG A 106 -7.95 1.93 -5.38
N ASN A 107 -8.47 3.15 -5.49
CA ASN A 107 -9.88 3.46 -5.55
C ASN A 107 -10.08 4.77 -6.33
N VAL A 108 -11.28 4.98 -6.82
CA VAL A 108 -11.66 6.18 -7.60
C VAL A 108 -12.87 6.83 -6.91
N PRO A 109 -12.75 8.08 -6.43
CA PRO A 109 -13.87 8.79 -5.82
C PRO A 109 -14.89 9.24 -6.88
N VAL A 110 -16.17 9.05 -6.57
CA VAL A 110 -17.30 9.49 -7.39
C VAL A 110 -17.90 10.75 -6.75
N ILE A 111 -17.97 11.83 -7.51
CA ILE A 111 -18.50 13.13 -7.06
C ILE A 111 -19.74 13.53 -7.85
N GLU A 112 -20.55 14.41 -7.27
CA GLU A 112 -21.57 15.16 -8.01
C GLU A 112 -21.01 16.55 -8.34
N PRO A 113 -20.90 16.96 -9.62
CA PRO A 113 -20.21 18.20 -10.03
C PRO A 113 -20.69 19.49 -9.35
N GLU A 114 -21.91 19.49 -8.83
CA GLU A 114 -22.58 20.65 -8.23
C GLU A 114 -22.59 20.62 -6.70
N LYS A 115 -22.11 19.53 -6.07
CA LYS A 115 -22.08 19.39 -4.62
C LYS A 115 -20.65 19.10 -4.16
N PRO A 116 -20.18 19.71 -3.06
CA PRO A 116 -18.88 19.40 -2.47
C PRO A 116 -18.94 18.07 -1.70
N ILE A 117 -19.50 17.02 -2.30
CA ILE A 117 -19.79 15.74 -1.65
C ILE A 117 -19.22 14.61 -2.50
N ILE A 118 -18.46 13.71 -1.86
CA ILE A 118 -18.10 12.42 -2.44
C ILE A 118 -19.29 11.48 -2.23
N ARG A 119 -19.90 11.06 -3.34
CA ARG A 119 -21.06 10.15 -3.33
C ARG A 119 -20.65 8.72 -2.99
N ASN A 120 -19.54 8.25 -3.56
CA ASN A 120 -19.05 6.88 -3.34
C ASN A 120 -17.58 6.71 -3.75
N PHE A 121 -17.03 5.52 -3.54
CA PHE A 121 -15.72 5.10 -4.06
C PHE A 121 -15.87 3.82 -4.88
N ILE A 122 -15.28 3.79 -6.07
CA ILE A 122 -15.11 2.55 -6.83
C ILE A 122 -13.77 1.93 -6.45
N THR A 123 -13.77 0.65 -6.09
CA THR A 123 -12.58 -0.09 -5.66
C THR A 123 -12.24 -1.20 -6.65
N GLN A 124 -10.97 -1.63 -6.69
CA GLN A 124 -10.55 -2.77 -7.52
C GLN A 124 -11.35 -4.04 -7.19
N THR A 125 -11.62 -4.31 -5.90
CA THR A 125 -12.44 -5.46 -5.48
C THR A 125 -13.87 -5.36 -6.01
N GLY A 126 -14.48 -4.16 -5.95
CA GLY A 126 -15.81 -3.94 -6.49
C GLY A 126 -15.88 -4.17 -8.00
N VAL A 127 -14.86 -3.72 -8.74
CA VAL A 127 -14.74 -3.95 -10.18
C VAL A 127 -14.61 -5.43 -10.50
N VAL A 128 -13.73 -6.17 -9.82
CA VAL A 128 -13.56 -7.61 -10.08
C VAL A 128 -14.83 -8.40 -9.75
N LYS A 129 -15.57 -8.02 -8.70
CA LYS A 129 -16.91 -8.58 -8.44
C LYS A 129 -17.92 -8.24 -9.54
N GLY A 130 -17.88 -7.03 -10.09
CA GLY A 130 -18.70 -6.65 -11.24
C GLY A 130 -18.35 -7.44 -12.50
N LEU A 131 -17.05 -7.68 -12.75
CA LEU A 131 -16.59 -8.55 -13.83
C LEU A 131 -17.10 -9.98 -13.64
N GLN A 132 -17.03 -10.53 -12.42
CA GLN A 132 -17.57 -11.86 -12.11
C GLN A 132 -19.08 -11.98 -12.45
N GLN A 133 -19.85 -10.90 -12.33
CA GLN A 133 -21.28 -10.86 -12.69
C GLN A 133 -21.52 -10.79 -14.21
N CYS A 134 -20.47 -10.65 -15.02
CA CYS A 134 -20.56 -10.65 -16.48
C CYS A 134 -20.49 -12.06 -17.09
N LYS A 135 -20.50 -13.13 -16.29
CA LYS A 135 -20.64 -14.52 -16.74
C LYS A 135 -21.83 -14.68 -17.69
N GLY A 136 -21.63 -15.40 -18.80
CA GLY A 136 -22.62 -15.56 -19.86
C GLY A 136 -22.56 -14.48 -20.94
N ARG A 137 -21.56 -13.59 -20.90
CA ARG A 137 -21.25 -12.67 -22.01
C ARG A 137 -20.06 -13.23 -22.79
N ASP A 138 -20.19 -13.30 -24.11
CA ASP A 138 -19.17 -13.90 -25.00
C ASP A 138 -17.76 -13.38 -24.73
N TRP A 139 -17.59 -12.06 -24.57
CA TRP A 139 -16.28 -11.46 -24.29
C TRP A 139 -15.71 -11.87 -22.93
N PHE A 140 -16.57 -11.99 -21.92
CA PHE A 140 -16.14 -12.36 -20.57
C PHE A 140 -15.79 -13.84 -20.53
N ASP A 141 -16.65 -14.68 -21.09
CA ASP A 141 -16.47 -16.12 -21.10
C ASP A 141 -15.23 -16.51 -21.92
N TYR A 142 -14.97 -15.82 -23.05
CA TYR A 142 -13.73 -16.00 -23.83
C TYR A 142 -12.49 -15.65 -23.01
N ILE A 143 -12.40 -14.43 -22.46
CA ILE A 143 -11.20 -13.97 -21.74
C ILE A 143 -11.00 -14.79 -20.44
N SER A 144 -12.08 -15.13 -19.73
CA SER A 144 -12.00 -15.88 -18.48
C SER A 144 -11.65 -17.36 -18.67
N ALA A 145 -11.87 -17.92 -19.86
CA ALA A 145 -11.46 -19.28 -20.19
C ALA A 145 -9.95 -19.42 -20.47
N LEU A 146 -9.27 -18.32 -20.80
CA LEU A 146 -7.83 -18.34 -21.10
C LEU A 146 -7.01 -18.74 -19.85
N PRO A 147 -5.98 -19.59 -20.00
CA PRO A 147 -5.04 -19.87 -18.94
C PRO A 147 -4.21 -18.61 -18.61
N LEU A 148 -3.69 -18.53 -17.38
CA LEU A 148 -2.87 -17.39 -16.96
C LEU A 148 -1.64 -17.20 -17.86
N SER A 149 -1.02 -18.29 -18.30
CA SER A 149 0.12 -18.28 -19.22
C SER A 149 -0.17 -17.55 -20.54
N ASP A 150 -1.33 -17.79 -21.16
CA ASP A 150 -1.75 -17.14 -22.42
C ASP A 150 -2.01 -15.63 -22.24
N LEU A 151 -2.38 -15.22 -21.03
CA LEU A 151 -2.57 -13.82 -20.66
C LEU A 151 -1.26 -13.12 -20.25
N GLY A 152 -0.14 -13.85 -20.24
CA GLY A 152 1.14 -13.35 -19.73
C GLY A 152 1.15 -13.13 -18.22
N LEU A 153 0.27 -13.81 -17.48
CA LEU A 153 0.20 -13.76 -16.03
C LEU A 153 1.01 -14.89 -15.38
N PRO A 154 1.70 -14.63 -14.26
CA PRO A 154 1.91 -13.32 -13.65
C PRO A 154 2.82 -12.43 -14.51
N PHE A 155 2.58 -11.11 -14.55
CA PHE A 155 3.39 -10.18 -15.36
C PHE A 155 4.84 -10.02 -14.87
N MET A 156 5.10 -10.43 -13.64
CA MET A 156 6.43 -10.36 -13.02
C MET A 156 7.15 -11.70 -13.18
N SER A 157 8.47 -11.65 -13.23
CA SER A 157 9.32 -12.84 -13.22
C SER A 157 9.44 -13.44 -11.81
N ILE A 158 9.85 -14.71 -11.75
CA ILE A 158 9.99 -15.48 -10.49
C ILE A 158 10.99 -14.82 -9.53
N ASP A 159 12.06 -14.24 -10.06
CA ASP A 159 13.13 -13.58 -9.29
C ASP A 159 12.69 -12.23 -8.72
N GLU A 160 11.66 -11.60 -9.29
CA GLU A 160 11.10 -10.34 -8.80
C GLU A 160 10.09 -10.55 -7.67
N VAL A 161 9.70 -11.79 -7.39
CA VAL A 161 8.73 -12.09 -6.34
C VAL A 161 9.35 -11.84 -4.98
N ILE A 162 8.83 -10.83 -4.27
CA ILE A 162 9.26 -10.51 -2.93
C ILE A 162 8.60 -11.47 -1.95
N THR A 163 9.40 -12.31 -1.29
CA THR A 163 9.01 -13.27 -0.26
C THR A 163 9.60 -12.91 1.10
N VAL A 164 9.00 -13.41 2.18
CA VAL A 164 9.57 -13.38 3.54
C VAL A 164 9.64 -14.79 4.10
N ASN A 165 10.65 -15.11 4.90
CA ASN A 165 10.75 -16.43 5.52
C ASN A 165 9.83 -16.52 6.75
N SER A 166 9.40 -17.73 7.09
CA SER A 166 8.60 -18.02 8.28
C SER A 166 9.25 -17.56 9.59
N ASP A 167 10.57 -17.65 9.65
CA ASP A 167 11.39 -17.37 10.84
C ASP A 167 11.86 -15.91 10.91
N ASP A 168 11.62 -15.12 9.86
CA ASP A 168 11.91 -13.69 9.86
C ASP A 168 11.03 -12.98 10.91
N LEU A 169 11.51 -11.84 11.40
CA LEU A 169 10.72 -10.98 12.29
C LEU A 169 9.58 -10.32 11.53
N ILE A 170 8.39 -10.27 12.14
CA ILE A 170 7.20 -9.66 11.53
C ILE A 170 7.42 -8.17 11.17
N LEU A 171 8.25 -7.46 11.94
CA LEU A 171 8.62 -6.08 11.66
C LEU A 171 9.45 -5.94 10.39
N GLU A 172 10.39 -6.86 10.13
CA GLU A 172 11.14 -6.86 8.87
C GLU A 172 10.22 -7.20 7.69
N ALA A 173 9.20 -8.03 7.88
CA ALA A 173 8.18 -8.25 6.85
C ALA A 173 7.38 -6.97 6.54
N PHE A 174 6.94 -6.21 7.55
CA PHE A 174 6.25 -4.93 7.33
C PHE A 174 7.16 -3.85 6.71
N LYS A 175 8.43 -3.83 7.09
CA LYS A 175 9.44 -2.95 6.49
C LYS A 175 9.70 -3.32 5.04
N CYS A 176 9.86 -4.61 4.74
CA CYS A 176 9.96 -5.13 3.37
C CYS A 176 8.76 -4.70 2.51
N MET A 177 7.53 -4.78 3.03
CA MET A 177 6.34 -4.27 2.33
C MET A 177 6.40 -2.77 2.05
N LYS A 178 6.84 -1.97 3.03
CA LYS A 178 6.98 -0.51 2.90
C LYS A 178 8.02 -0.14 1.85
N ASP A 179 9.21 -0.73 1.94
CA ASP A 179 10.35 -0.40 1.09
C ASP A 179 10.08 -0.77 -0.38
N ASN A 180 9.39 -1.89 -0.59
CA ASN A 180 8.96 -2.33 -1.92
C ASN A 180 7.59 -1.78 -2.38
N LYS A 181 6.92 -0.97 -1.55
CA LYS A 181 5.59 -0.37 -1.83
C LYS A 181 4.50 -1.39 -2.17
N ILE A 182 4.56 -2.58 -1.58
CA ILE A 182 3.61 -3.67 -1.77
C ILE A 182 2.66 -3.81 -0.57
N GLY A 183 1.44 -4.29 -0.81
CA GLY A 183 0.41 -4.44 0.23
C GLY A 183 0.45 -5.78 0.97
N GLY A 184 1.44 -6.61 0.71
CA GLY A 184 1.68 -7.88 1.39
C GLY A 184 2.42 -8.90 0.55
N VAL A 185 2.85 -9.94 1.24
CA VAL A 185 3.94 -10.82 0.85
C VAL A 185 3.56 -12.29 1.12
N PRO A 186 3.95 -13.22 0.25
CA PRO A 186 3.94 -14.64 0.56
C PRO A 186 4.99 -14.94 1.64
N VAL A 187 4.61 -15.80 2.58
CA VAL A 187 5.51 -16.37 3.59
C VAL A 187 5.95 -17.72 3.09
N VAL A 188 7.26 -17.93 3.02
CA VAL A 188 7.88 -19.14 2.50
C VAL A 188 8.77 -19.83 3.53
N GLU A 189 9.06 -21.10 3.30
CA GLU A 189 9.96 -21.91 4.11
C GLU A 189 10.99 -22.62 3.22
N GLY A 190 12.23 -22.71 3.73
CA GLY A 190 13.32 -23.42 3.09
C GLY A 190 13.88 -22.75 1.82
N PRO A 191 14.95 -23.34 1.24
CA PRO A 191 15.64 -22.77 0.07
C PRO A 191 14.80 -22.80 -1.21
N LYS A 192 13.82 -23.71 -1.26
CA LYS A 192 12.87 -23.91 -2.36
C LYS A 192 11.69 -22.94 -2.35
N ARG A 193 11.65 -21.97 -1.42
CA ARG A 193 10.58 -20.95 -1.34
C ARG A 193 9.16 -21.54 -1.28
N LYS A 194 9.00 -22.64 -0.52
CA LYS A 194 7.72 -23.32 -0.38
C LYS A 194 6.72 -22.44 0.35
N LEU A 195 5.53 -22.21 -0.21
CA LEU A 195 4.52 -21.33 0.39
C LEU A 195 3.94 -21.94 1.67
N VAL A 196 4.03 -21.21 2.78
CA VAL A 196 3.46 -21.61 4.08
C VAL A 196 2.39 -20.64 4.59
N GLY A 197 2.31 -19.43 4.03
CA GLY A 197 1.32 -18.44 4.46
C GLY A 197 1.40 -17.13 3.69
N SER A 198 0.73 -16.10 4.19
CA SER A 198 0.80 -14.74 3.63
C SER A 198 0.55 -13.70 4.70
N VAL A 199 1.22 -12.55 4.59
CA VAL A 199 0.99 -11.39 5.46
C VAL A 199 0.60 -10.18 4.62
N SER A 200 -0.43 -9.46 5.03
CA SER A 200 -0.84 -8.18 4.44
C SER A 200 -0.47 -7.01 5.32
N ILE A 201 -0.25 -5.84 4.70
CA ILE A 201 -0.12 -4.57 5.45
C ILE A 201 -1.33 -4.29 6.34
N ARG A 202 -2.51 -4.85 6.04
CA ARG A 202 -3.69 -4.75 6.89
C ARG A 202 -3.51 -5.44 8.24
N ASP A 203 -2.65 -6.46 8.30
CA ASP A 203 -2.45 -7.25 9.51
C ASP A 203 -1.63 -6.48 10.55
N ILE A 204 -0.93 -5.41 10.16
CA ILE A 204 -0.21 -4.52 11.10
C ILE A 204 -1.12 -3.98 12.20
N ARG A 205 -2.42 -3.82 11.91
CA ARG A 205 -3.41 -3.41 12.91
C ARG A 205 -3.47 -4.34 14.11
N PHE A 206 -3.17 -5.63 13.93
CA PHE A 206 -3.20 -6.60 15.02
C PHE A 206 -2.03 -6.43 15.98
N LEU A 207 -0.90 -5.85 15.53
CA LEU A 207 0.14 -5.42 16.45
C LEU A 207 -0.35 -4.29 17.37
N LEU A 208 -1.28 -3.44 16.91
CA LEU A 208 -1.82 -2.35 17.72
C LEU A 208 -3.04 -2.77 18.55
N LEU A 209 -3.90 -3.63 18.00
CA LEU A 209 -5.17 -4.02 18.59
C LEU A 209 -5.05 -5.17 19.60
N ARG A 210 -3.93 -5.91 19.60
CA ARG A 210 -3.74 -7.07 20.48
C ARG A 210 -2.54 -6.85 21.42
N PRO A 211 -2.79 -6.59 22.71
CA PRO A 211 -1.72 -6.36 23.70
C PRO A 211 -0.64 -7.45 23.71
N ASN A 212 -1.04 -8.72 23.64
CA ASN A 212 -0.10 -9.86 23.67
C ASN A 212 0.86 -9.89 22.46
N LEU A 213 0.39 -9.43 21.30
CA LEU A 213 1.25 -9.30 20.11
C LEU A 213 2.10 -8.04 20.20
N PHE A 214 1.53 -6.96 20.74
CA PHE A 214 2.22 -5.70 20.93
C PHE A 214 3.42 -5.86 21.87
N SER A 215 3.28 -6.49 23.04
CA SER A 215 4.39 -6.62 24.01
C SER A 215 5.59 -7.39 23.45
N ASN A 216 5.38 -8.30 22.49
CA ASN A 216 6.45 -9.13 21.92
C ASN A 216 6.80 -8.76 20.47
N PHE A 217 6.27 -7.66 19.94
CA PHE A 217 6.32 -7.35 18.51
C PHE A 217 7.73 -7.29 17.89
N ARG A 218 8.76 -7.03 18.71
CA ARG A 218 10.16 -6.95 18.29
C ARG A 218 10.81 -8.32 18.06
N GLN A 219 10.36 -9.34 18.76
CA GLN A 219 10.90 -10.69 18.71
C GLN A 219 9.95 -11.67 18.01
N LEU A 220 8.73 -11.21 17.72
CA LEU A 220 7.70 -12.02 17.10
C LEU A 220 8.06 -12.39 15.67
N THR A 221 8.19 -13.69 15.42
CA THR A 221 8.40 -14.22 14.08
C THR A 221 7.12 -14.16 13.25
N VAL A 222 7.26 -14.23 11.92
CA VAL A 222 6.13 -14.25 10.99
C VAL A 222 5.23 -15.47 11.25
N ILE A 223 5.81 -16.66 11.50
CA ILE A 223 5.05 -17.87 11.79
C ILE A 223 4.26 -17.78 13.10
N GLU A 224 4.85 -17.23 14.16
CA GLU A 224 4.16 -17.03 15.45
C GLU A 224 3.04 -15.99 15.34
N PHE A 225 3.29 -14.91 14.60
CA PHE A 225 2.28 -13.90 14.30
C PHE A 225 1.08 -14.54 13.59
N MET A 226 1.30 -15.28 12.50
CA MET A 226 0.24 -15.96 11.76
C MET A 226 -0.53 -16.96 12.61
N LYS A 227 0.16 -17.79 13.42
CA LYS A 227 -0.47 -18.75 14.35
C LYS A 227 -1.38 -18.04 15.35
N THR A 228 -0.93 -16.91 15.90
CA THR A 228 -1.71 -16.12 16.87
C THR A 228 -2.93 -15.45 16.23
N LEU A 229 -2.84 -15.07 14.95
CA LEU A 229 -4.00 -14.55 14.21
C LEU A 229 -5.03 -15.65 13.93
N GLY A 230 -4.59 -16.87 13.59
CA GLY A 230 -5.48 -18.00 13.30
C GLY A 230 -6.18 -18.59 14.53
N SER A 231 -5.54 -18.58 15.70
CA SER A 231 -6.09 -19.19 16.93
C SER A 231 -7.24 -18.41 17.59
N THR A 232 -7.59 -17.23 17.08
CA THR A 232 -8.51 -16.28 17.73
C THR A 232 -9.80 -16.02 16.94
N LEU A 233 -10.01 -16.70 15.81
CA LEU A 233 -11.29 -16.72 15.12
C LEU A 233 -12.07 -17.96 15.58
N PRO A 234 -13.17 -17.82 16.35
CA PRO A 234 -13.96 -18.96 16.75
C PRO A 234 -14.76 -19.44 15.54
N ASP A 235 -14.40 -20.59 14.98
CA ASP A 235 -15.34 -21.50 14.31
C ASP A 235 -14.71 -22.90 14.20
N SER A 236 -15.34 -23.83 14.94
CA SER A 236 -15.32 -25.29 14.94
C SER A 236 -14.20 -26.12 14.26
N GLU A 237 -13.60 -26.99 15.08
CA GLU A 237 -13.25 -28.39 14.80
C GLU A 237 -12.32 -28.75 13.62
N SER A 238 -11.27 -27.97 13.38
CA SER A 238 -10.08 -28.49 12.67
C SER A 238 -8.83 -27.72 13.08
N ASN A 239 -7.83 -28.45 13.59
CA ASN A 239 -6.49 -27.92 13.84
C ASN A 239 -5.93 -27.30 12.54
N CYS A 240 -5.43 -26.06 12.64
CA CYS A 240 -4.95 -25.16 11.57
C CYS A 240 -6.03 -24.30 10.90
N LEU A 241 -6.46 -23.21 11.56
CA LEU A 241 -7.47 -22.27 11.05
C LEU A 241 -6.88 -20.89 10.67
N VAL A 242 -5.76 -20.87 9.95
CA VAL A 242 -5.49 -19.78 9.00
C VAL A 242 -5.95 -20.32 7.65
N LYS A 243 -7.04 -19.78 7.08
CA LYS A 243 -7.43 -20.17 5.72
C LYS A 243 -6.19 -20.01 4.84
N PRO A 244 -5.73 -21.09 4.16
CA PRO A 244 -4.50 -21.02 3.39
C PRO A 244 -4.62 -19.88 2.38
N PRO A 245 -3.52 -19.15 2.13
CA PRO A 245 -3.53 -18.09 1.15
C PRO A 245 -4.12 -18.63 -0.15
N PRO A 246 -4.95 -17.87 -0.87
CA PRO A 246 -5.47 -18.34 -2.14
C PRO A 246 -4.28 -18.62 -3.09
N THR A 247 -4.27 -19.81 -3.66
CA THR A 247 -3.25 -20.26 -4.62
C THR A 247 -3.89 -20.71 -5.92
N CYS A 248 -3.13 -20.64 -7.01
CA CYS A 248 -3.47 -21.23 -8.30
C CYS A 248 -2.22 -21.75 -9.00
N THR A 249 -2.40 -22.66 -9.96
CA THR A 249 -1.32 -23.11 -10.86
C THR A 249 -1.17 -22.14 -12.05
N PRO A 250 -0.03 -22.14 -12.76
CA PRO A 250 0.15 -21.34 -13.97
C PRO A 250 -0.86 -21.65 -15.09
N ASP A 251 -1.36 -22.89 -15.14
CA ASP A 251 -2.32 -23.34 -16.14
C ASP A 251 -3.79 -23.08 -15.73
N ALA A 252 -4.02 -22.49 -14.56
CA ALA A 252 -5.36 -22.14 -14.10
C ALA A 252 -6.02 -21.13 -15.06
N SER A 253 -7.32 -21.23 -15.25
CA SER A 253 -8.07 -20.24 -16.03
C SER A 253 -8.22 -18.94 -15.24
N LEU A 254 -8.25 -17.80 -15.94
CA LEU A 254 -8.52 -16.50 -15.32
C LEU A 254 -9.87 -16.49 -14.56
N GLY A 255 -10.89 -17.18 -15.07
CA GLY A 255 -12.20 -17.31 -14.41
C GLY A 255 -12.10 -17.96 -13.02
N SER A 256 -11.29 -19.02 -12.89
CA SER A 256 -11.04 -19.65 -11.58
C SER A 256 -10.35 -18.72 -10.59
N VAL A 257 -9.45 -17.85 -11.08
CA VAL A 257 -8.77 -16.83 -10.30
C VAL A 257 -9.75 -15.74 -9.86
N ILE A 258 -10.60 -15.25 -10.76
CA ILE A 258 -11.65 -14.26 -10.45
C ILE A 258 -12.57 -14.80 -9.36
N ASP A 259 -13.05 -16.04 -9.50
CA ASP A 259 -13.92 -16.68 -8.50
C ASP A 259 -13.22 -16.84 -7.14
N SER A 260 -11.94 -17.22 -7.14
CA SER A 260 -11.14 -17.39 -5.93
C SER A 260 -10.90 -16.06 -5.18
N ILE A 261 -10.57 -14.99 -5.91
CA ILE A 261 -10.30 -13.67 -5.32
C ILE A 261 -11.62 -13.00 -4.87
N ALA A 262 -12.68 -13.11 -5.67
CA ALA A 262 -13.97 -12.48 -5.38
C ALA A 262 -14.68 -13.10 -4.16
N SER A 263 -14.57 -14.42 -3.98
CA SER A 263 -15.16 -15.15 -2.84
C SER A 263 -14.47 -14.86 -1.51
N ARG A 264 -13.14 -14.69 -1.53
CA ARG A 264 -12.33 -14.51 -0.31
C ARG A 264 -12.06 -13.04 0.05
N ILE A 265 -12.49 -12.09 -0.78
CA ILE A 265 -12.23 -10.64 -0.63
C ILE A 265 -10.73 -10.36 -0.42
N THR A 266 -9.88 -11.18 -1.04
CA THR A 266 -8.43 -10.97 -1.01
C THR A 266 -8.04 -10.01 -2.13
N HIS A 267 -6.84 -9.45 -2.05
CA HIS A 267 -6.34 -8.50 -3.04
C HIS A 267 -5.38 -9.14 -4.05
N ARG A 268 -5.09 -10.43 -3.85
CA ARG A 268 -4.12 -11.20 -4.63
C ARG A 268 -4.35 -12.69 -4.45
N ILE A 269 -3.78 -13.46 -5.37
CA ILE A 269 -3.61 -14.90 -5.37
C ILE A 269 -2.13 -15.20 -5.66
N TYR A 270 -1.60 -16.27 -5.07
CA TYR A 270 -0.22 -16.70 -5.29
C TYR A 270 -0.19 -17.81 -6.33
N VAL A 271 0.66 -17.65 -7.35
CA VAL A 271 0.89 -18.68 -8.36
C VAL A 271 1.97 -19.61 -7.82
N VAL A 272 1.66 -20.89 -7.74
CA VAL A 272 2.56 -21.93 -7.23
C VAL A 272 2.72 -23.06 -8.23
N ASP A 273 3.87 -23.73 -8.21
CA ASP A 273 4.10 -24.96 -8.97
C ASP A 273 3.57 -26.21 -8.25
N ASP A 274 3.87 -27.39 -8.79
CA ASP A 274 3.47 -28.69 -8.25
C ASP A 274 4.08 -28.97 -6.86
N ASP A 275 5.24 -28.37 -6.54
CA ASP A 275 5.94 -28.52 -5.26
C ASP A 275 5.49 -27.47 -4.21
N LEU A 276 4.51 -26.63 -4.54
CA LEU A 276 4.05 -25.45 -3.78
C LEU A 276 5.13 -24.36 -3.63
N GLU A 277 6.08 -24.29 -4.56
CA GLU A 277 7.06 -23.22 -4.65
C GLU A 277 6.40 -21.97 -5.26
N VAL A 278 6.68 -20.79 -4.70
CA VAL A 278 6.06 -19.54 -5.19
C VAL A 278 6.70 -19.11 -6.51
N VAL A 279 5.91 -19.20 -7.58
CA VAL A 279 6.29 -18.77 -8.93
C VAL A 279 5.91 -17.31 -9.17
N GLY A 280 4.81 -16.83 -8.59
CA GLY A 280 4.41 -15.44 -8.77
C GLY A 280 3.18 -15.00 -7.99
N VAL A 281 2.73 -13.78 -8.31
CA VAL A 281 1.59 -13.13 -7.65
C VAL A 281 0.70 -12.51 -8.72
N VAL A 282 -0.60 -12.78 -8.64
CA VAL A 282 -1.61 -12.11 -9.46
C VAL A 282 -2.49 -11.28 -8.54
N THR A 283 -2.61 -9.99 -8.83
CA THR A 283 -3.39 -9.03 -8.04
C THR A 283 -4.71 -8.68 -8.74
N LEU A 284 -5.62 -8.02 -8.00
CA LEU A 284 -6.85 -7.46 -8.59
C LEU A 284 -6.55 -6.54 -9.78
N ARG A 285 -5.41 -5.84 -9.76
CA ARG A 285 -4.99 -4.97 -10.85
C ARG A 285 -4.72 -5.75 -12.13
N ASP A 286 -4.02 -6.87 -11.99
CA ASP A 286 -3.58 -7.70 -13.11
C ASP A 286 -4.79 -8.36 -13.79
N VAL A 287 -5.76 -8.80 -12.97
CA VAL A 287 -7.07 -9.27 -13.45
C VAL A 287 -7.79 -8.17 -14.25
N ILE A 288 -7.87 -6.96 -13.70
CA ILE A 288 -8.54 -5.84 -14.37
C ILE A 288 -7.87 -5.51 -15.72
N SER A 289 -6.54 -5.53 -15.81
CA SER A 289 -5.82 -5.26 -17.07
C SER A 289 -6.10 -6.28 -18.17
N CYS A 290 -6.49 -7.52 -17.85
CA CYS A 290 -6.83 -8.51 -18.86
C CYS A 290 -8.09 -8.16 -19.68
N PHE A 291 -8.94 -7.26 -19.15
CA PHE A 291 -10.20 -6.85 -19.79
C PHE A 291 -10.11 -5.48 -20.45
N ILE A 292 -8.92 -4.89 -20.55
CA ILE A 292 -8.76 -3.50 -21.01
C ILE A 292 -7.89 -3.45 -22.25
N HIS A 293 -8.41 -2.74 -23.24
CA HIS A 293 -7.63 -2.18 -24.32
C HIS A 293 -7.86 -0.67 -24.34
N GLU A 294 -6.79 0.13 -24.26
CA GLU A 294 -6.89 1.58 -24.31
C GLU A 294 -6.88 2.06 -25.77
N PRO A 295 -7.94 2.73 -26.24
CA PRO A 295 -7.92 3.38 -27.54
C PRO A 295 -6.84 4.48 -27.58
N PRO A 296 -6.12 4.66 -28.70
CA PRO A 296 -5.10 5.70 -28.82
C PRO A 296 -5.63 7.09 -28.39
N GLY A 297 -4.92 7.75 -27.47
CA GLY A 297 -5.25 9.10 -26.99
C GLY A 297 -6.46 9.21 -26.04
N TYR A 298 -7.05 8.09 -25.61
CA TYR A 298 -8.26 8.11 -24.77
C TYR A 298 -8.04 8.84 -23.43
N CYS A 299 -7.00 8.46 -22.68
CA CYS A 299 -6.76 9.06 -21.36
C CYS A 299 -6.16 10.46 -21.40
N ASP A 300 -5.38 10.80 -22.43
CA ASP A 300 -4.83 12.16 -22.59
C ASP A 300 -5.98 13.17 -22.73
N ASN A 301 -6.98 12.84 -23.53
CA ASN A 301 -8.19 13.65 -23.68
C ASN A 301 -9.01 13.72 -22.38
N TYR A 302 -9.12 12.60 -21.66
CA TYR A 302 -9.86 12.56 -20.39
C TYR A 302 -9.19 13.39 -19.30
N LEU A 303 -7.88 13.23 -19.09
CA LEU A 303 -7.12 13.95 -18.08
C LEU A 303 -7.08 15.44 -18.39
N ALA A 304 -6.89 15.83 -19.66
CA ALA A 304 -6.98 17.23 -20.07
C ALA A 304 -8.36 17.83 -19.73
N SER A 305 -9.45 17.14 -20.06
CA SER A 305 -10.80 17.62 -19.73
C SER A 305 -11.08 17.65 -18.21
N ALA A 306 -10.58 16.67 -17.46
CA ALA A 306 -10.75 16.61 -16.02
C ALA A 306 -9.97 17.72 -15.31
N MET A 307 -8.73 17.99 -15.75
CA MET A 307 -7.91 19.08 -15.22
C MET A 307 -8.50 20.45 -15.56
N GLU A 308 -8.96 20.66 -16.79
CA GLU A 308 -9.65 21.91 -17.20
C GLU A 308 -10.92 22.16 -16.35
N LYS A 309 -11.69 21.12 -16.04
CA LYS A 309 -12.88 21.22 -15.18
C LYS A 309 -12.55 21.51 -13.71
N LEU A 310 -11.38 21.08 -13.23
CA LEU A 310 -10.88 21.38 -11.88
C LEU A 310 -10.31 22.80 -11.81
N GLU A 311 -9.57 23.23 -12.84
CA GLU A 311 -8.96 24.57 -12.92
C GLU A 311 -10.01 25.66 -13.20
N GLY A 312 -10.99 25.41 -14.09
CA GLY A 312 -12.08 26.34 -14.39
C GLY A 312 -13.02 26.65 -13.22
N LYS A 313 -13.01 25.80 -12.18
CA LYS A 313 -13.73 26.03 -10.90
C LYS A 313 -12.84 26.60 -9.78
N GLY A 314 -11.52 26.55 -9.92
CA GLY A 314 -10.56 27.00 -8.91
C GLY A 314 -10.29 28.51 -8.88
N VAL A 315 -10.67 29.27 -9.93
CA VAL A 315 -10.32 30.71 -10.05
C VAL A 315 -11.42 31.66 -9.56
N ARG A 316 -12.56 31.16 -9.06
CA ARG A 316 -13.71 32.05 -8.71
C ARG A 316 -14.05 32.20 -7.23
N SER A 317 -13.28 31.66 -6.28
CA SER A 317 -13.67 31.76 -4.86
C SER A 317 -12.53 31.82 -3.83
N VAL A 318 -11.36 32.37 -4.19
CA VAL A 318 -10.34 32.76 -3.19
C VAL A 318 -9.89 34.20 -3.40
N GLU A 319 -10.86 35.11 -3.44
CA GLU A 319 -10.64 36.52 -3.15
C GLU A 319 -11.89 37.04 -2.45
N LYS A 320 -11.71 37.55 -1.23
CA LYS A 320 -12.72 37.95 -0.21
C LYS A 320 -13.23 36.79 0.66
N ILE A 321 -12.57 36.56 1.78
CA ILE A 321 -12.87 37.17 3.09
C ILE A 321 -11.59 37.14 3.92
#